data_AF-A0AAD5EVT4-F1
#
_entry.id   AF-A0AAD5EVT4-F1
#
_cell.length_a   1.000
_cell.length_b   1.000
_cell.length_c   1.000
_cell.angle_alpha   90.00
_cell.angle_beta   90.00
_cell.angle_gamma   90.00
#
_symmetry.space_group_name_H-M   'P 1'
#
loop_
_entity.id
_entity.type
_entity.pdbx_description
1 polymer ?
#
loop_
_entity_poly.entity_id
_entity_poly.type
_entity_poly.pdbx_seq_one_letter_code
_entity_poly.pdbx_strand_id
1 'polypeptide(L)'
;MSQSQIQRLELPPGNTKQPYSLAQLSGEIIYVPLSRSIIRLLVTGEETDKAFAVVALAGSGSDPIGFHFHREAHDTFLCLRGSVNIWAGDKCRTLGPGDYGSVPPPSKYTVHQYQVLGDHSEFTGVIFPGGWEEFFRDLGEPYSGPIFRYTDNRNPLEVLVPRAQKAHELHDVVPVPDHPHVEPQPWPENEDDCLPGELKPYFLKNDRGRKYIVGGLVTKPLTTTAESAGRFSIASVEGSSFHENGIFDTAFINFHGTHHCFYVTDGLIDIEVRGAVNGSSRLSAGESVFIPAGADFRFQFVSKYVKLYVFCNAGGLVELLRDVGSDFAEPVPPETAQSWDAEKLNSQELQSSLGYSLKN
;
A
#
# COMPACT_ATOMS: atom_id res chain seq x y z
N MET A 1 0.69 -34.62 -5.28
CA MET A 1 1.85 -34.08 -4.52
C MET A 1 1.30 -33.00 -3.62
N SER A 2 1.55 -33.05 -2.31
CA SER A 2 1.13 -31.98 -1.39
C SER A 2 1.75 -30.67 -1.88
N GLN A 3 0.93 -29.72 -2.35
CA GLN A 3 1.40 -28.38 -2.66
C GLN A 3 1.90 -27.78 -1.34
N SER A 4 3.18 -27.42 -1.27
CA SER A 4 3.71 -26.64 -0.16
C SER A 4 2.91 -25.35 -0.02
N GLN A 5 2.70 -24.88 1.22
CA GLN A 5 2.01 -23.63 1.49
C GLN A 5 3.04 -22.49 1.58
N ILE A 6 2.68 -21.29 1.12
CA ILE A 6 3.42 -20.09 1.49
C ILE A 6 3.34 -19.98 3.02
N GLN A 7 4.47 -19.73 3.67
CA GLN A 7 4.51 -19.68 5.12
C GLN A 7 3.66 -18.52 5.63
N ARG A 8 2.69 -18.85 6.48
CA ARG A 8 1.89 -17.87 7.22
C ARG A 8 2.66 -17.47 8.48
N LEU A 9 2.96 -16.19 8.62
CA LEU A 9 3.78 -15.62 9.69
C LEU A 9 2.99 -14.58 10.50
N GLU A 10 3.51 -14.26 11.68
CA GLU A 10 3.01 -13.16 12.52
C GLU A 10 3.79 -11.86 12.33
N LEU A 11 5.03 -11.94 11.85
CA LEU A 11 5.91 -10.80 11.59
C LEU A 11 6.68 -10.98 10.27
N PRO A 12 7.10 -9.89 9.60
CA PRO A 12 8.01 -9.94 8.46
C PRO A 12 9.33 -10.66 8.84
N PRO A 13 9.86 -11.57 7.99
CA PRO A 13 10.97 -12.46 8.35
C PRO A 13 12.38 -11.84 8.22
N GLY A 14 12.52 -10.64 7.66
CA GLY A 14 13.79 -9.99 7.34
C GLY A 14 14.56 -10.68 6.20
N ASN A 15 13.85 -11.22 5.19
CA ASN A 15 14.46 -12.04 4.13
C ASN A 15 13.96 -11.67 2.74
N THR A 16 14.86 -11.11 1.92
CA THR A 16 14.57 -10.61 0.57
C THR A 16 14.15 -11.66 -0.45
N LYS A 17 14.27 -12.96 -0.14
CA LYS A 17 13.95 -14.08 -1.05
C LYS A 17 12.77 -14.92 -0.60
N GLN A 18 12.19 -14.62 0.56
CA GLN A 18 11.17 -15.44 1.17
C GLN A 18 9.78 -14.84 0.92
N PRO A 19 8.89 -15.51 0.16
CA PRO A 19 7.48 -15.16 0.18
C PRO A 19 6.87 -15.55 1.53
N TYR A 20 5.97 -14.72 2.04
CA TYR A 20 5.23 -14.99 3.27
C TYR A 20 3.86 -14.32 3.23
N SER A 21 2.90 -14.89 3.95
CA SER A 21 1.62 -14.23 4.22
C SER A 21 1.49 -13.84 5.68
N LEU A 22 0.78 -12.75 5.93
CA LEU A 22 0.42 -12.30 7.28
C LEU A 22 -1.08 -12.46 7.47
N ALA A 23 -1.44 -12.95 8.65
CA ALA A 23 -2.82 -12.98 9.09
C ALA A 23 -3.38 -11.56 9.26
N GLN A 24 -4.71 -11.47 9.28
CA GLN A 24 -5.40 -10.22 9.56
C GLN A 24 -4.92 -9.63 10.90
N LEU A 25 -4.58 -8.33 10.87
CA LEU A 25 -4.05 -7.58 12.01
C LEU A 25 -2.71 -8.07 12.57
N SER A 26 -1.99 -8.95 11.86
CA SER A 26 -0.59 -9.29 12.15
C SER A 26 0.39 -8.35 11.45
N GLY A 27 1.68 -8.60 11.60
CA GLY A 27 2.79 -7.72 11.25
C GLY A 27 3.61 -7.37 12.49
N GLU A 28 4.73 -6.68 12.32
CA GLU A 28 5.44 -6.14 13.48
C GLU A 28 4.61 -5.00 14.08
N ILE A 29 4.08 -5.21 15.30
CA ILE A 29 3.16 -4.26 15.93
C ILE A 29 3.88 -3.37 16.93
N ILE A 30 3.78 -2.06 16.70
CA ILE A 30 4.43 -1.03 17.49
C ILE A 30 3.35 -0.09 18.01
N TYR A 31 3.24 0.06 19.32
CA TYR A 31 2.38 1.06 19.94
C TYR A 31 3.14 2.38 20.10
N VAL A 32 2.55 3.49 19.64
CA VAL A 32 3.09 4.82 19.91
C VAL A 32 2.45 5.33 21.21
N PRO A 33 3.22 5.55 22.29
CA PRO A 33 2.67 5.98 23.58
C PRO A 33 1.75 7.18 23.44
N LEU A 34 0.62 7.16 24.17
CA LEU A 34 -0.39 8.23 24.20
C LEU A 34 -1.13 8.53 22.89
N SER A 35 -0.76 7.91 21.77
CA SER A 35 -1.39 8.15 20.45
C SER A 35 -2.75 7.48 20.28
N ARG A 36 -3.08 6.52 21.17
CA ARG A 36 -4.22 5.59 21.03
C ARG A 36 -4.23 4.84 19.69
N SER A 37 -3.04 4.67 19.11
CA SER A 37 -2.81 4.10 17.78
C SER A 37 -1.62 3.16 17.81
N ILE A 38 -1.61 2.20 16.89
CA ILE A 38 -0.49 1.31 16.64
C ILE A 38 -0.07 1.42 15.17
N ILE A 39 1.17 1.06 14.93
CA ILE A 39 1.74 0.80 13.62
C ILE A 39 1.87 -0.72 13.45
N ARG A 40 1.60 -1.23 12.25
CA ARG A 40 1.89 -2.59 11.80
C ARG A 40 2.79 -2.51 10.58
N LEU A 41 3.98 -3.08 10.69
CA LEU A 41 4.86 -3.24 9.54
C LEU A 41 4.48 -4.55 8.84
N LEU A 42 3.91 -4.44 7.64
CA LEU A 42 3.52 -5.59 6.82
C LEU A 42 4.68 -6.07 5.95
N VAL A 43 5.48 -5.11 5.47
CA VAL A 43 6.71 -5.29 4.71
C VAL A 43 7.69 -4.21 5.17
N THR A 44 8.96 -4.57 5.39
CA THR A 44 10.01 -3.63 5.80
C THR A 44 11.09 -3.50 4.72
N GLY A 45 12.04 -2.60 4.93
CA GLY A 45 13.22 -2.49 4.10
C GLY A 45 14.10 -3.76 4.08
N GLU A 46 13.99 -4.65 5.07
CA GLU A 46 14.73 -5.92 5.09
C GLU A 46 14.19 -6.94 4.07
N GLU A 47 12.90 -6.89 3.73
CA GLU A 47 12.31 -7.72 2.68
C GLU A 47 12.56 -7.17 1.28
N THR A 48 12.67 -5.84 1.15
CA THR A 48 12.66 -5.15 -0.15
C THR A 48 14.02 -4.62 -0.56
N ASP A 49 15.09 -4.99 0.16
CA ASP A 49 16.44 -4.43 -0.03
C ASP A 49 16.41 -2.89 -0.02
N LYS A 50 15.70 -2.34 0.97
CA LYS A 50 15.46 -0.90 1.18
C LYS A 50 14.65 -0.21 0.07
N ALA A 51 14.00 -0.95 -0.83
CA ALA A 51 13.17 -0.33 -1.87
C ALA A 51 11.92 0.35 -1.32
N PHE A 52 11.19 -0.27 -0.38
CA PHE A 52 10.02 0.34 0.27
C PHE A 52 9.60 -0.43 1.54
N ALA A 53 8.76 0.19 2.37
CA ALA A 53 8.01 -0.49 3.41
C ALA A 53 6.50 -0.33 3.19
N VAL A 54 5.71 -1.31 3.62
CA VAL A 54 4.24 -1.21 3.67
C VAL A 54 3.83 -1.14 5.14
N VAL A 55 3.24 -0.01 5.50
CA VAL A 55 2.92 0.35 6.88
C VAL A 55 1.43 0.55 7.00
N ALA A 56 0.81 -0.18 7.93
CA ALA A 56 -0.58 0.03 8.32
C ALA A 56 -0.66 0.69 9.70
N LEU A 57 -1.59 1.61 9.88
CA LEU A 57 -1.89 2.26 11.15
C LEU A 57 -3.34 1.96 11.54
N ALA A 58 -3.56 1.64 12.80
CA ALA A 58 -4.90 1.49 13.37
C ALA A 58 -5.00 2.24 14.69
N GLY A 59 -6.09 2.97 14.92
CA GLY A 59 -6.27 3.71 16.14
C GLY A 59 -7.68 4.23 16.37
N SER A 60 -7.83 4.93 17.49
CA SER A 60 -9.03 5.71 17.84
C SER A 60 -8.73 7.20 17.83
N GLY A 61 -9.79 8.00 17.77
CA GLY A 61 -9.74 9.45 17.66
C GLY A 61 -8.77 10.10 18.66
N SER A 62 -7.86 10.92 18.11
CA SER A 62 -6.84 11.66 18.86
C SER A 62 -6.56 13.01 18.21
N ASP A 63 -5.75 13.82 18.88
CA ASP A 63 -5.21 15.05 18.29
C ASP A 63 -4.30 14.71 17.09
N PRO A 64 -4.21 15.58 16.07
CA PRO A 64 -3.30 15.37 14.96
C PRO A 64 -1.85 15.22 15.45
N ILE A 65 -1.06 14.44 14.72
CA ILE A 65 0.40 14.48 14.92
C ILE A 65 0.94 15.85 14.52
N GLY A 66 2.11 16.22 15.01
CA GLY A 66 2.72 17.50 14.67
C GLY A 66 3.02 17.62 13.18
N PHE A 67 2.81 18.80 12.61
CA PHE A 67 3.26 19.11 11.25
C PHE A 67 4.76 18.85 11.09
N HIS A 68 5.10 18.20 9.99
CA HIS A 68 6.47 17.90 9.63
C HIS A 68 6.62 17.73 8.12
N PHE A 69 7.85 17.60 7.65
CA PHE A 69 8.15 17.14 6.30
C PHE A 69 9.33 16.17 6.32
N HIS A 70 9.47 15.44 5.22
CA HIS A 70 10.62 14.59 4.92
C HIS A 70 11.42 15.22 3.77
N ARG A 71 12.74 15.11 3.84
CA ARG A 71 13.64 15.56 2.77
C ARG A 71 13.68 14.57 1.61
N GLU A 72 13.57 13.29 1.91
CA GLU A 72 13.74 12.20 0.95
C GLU A 72 12.55 11.23 0.94
N ALA A 73 11.86 11.09 2.07
CA ALA A 73 10.79 10.11 2.19
C ALA A 73 9.51 10.55 1.46
N HIS A 74 8.83 9.58 0.83
CA HIS A 74 7.53 9.74 0.19
C HIS A 74 6.50 8.92 0.96
N ASP A 75 5.56 9.63 1.58
CA ASP A 75 4.48 9.04 2.36
C ASP A 75 3.18 8.95 1.58
N THR A 76 2.44 7.89 1.84
CA THR A 76 1.15 7.65 1.20
C THR A 76 0.13 7.18 2.22
N PHE A 77 -1.14 7.56 2.00
CA PHE A 77 -2.21 7.34 2.95
C PHE A 77 -3.43 6.80 2.20
N LEU A 78 -3.71 5.52 2.36
CA LEU A 78 -4.90 4.84 1.85
C LEU A 78 -5.79 4.47 3.03
N CYS A 79 -6.95 5.10 3.16
CA CYS A 79 -7.88 4.74 4.22
C CYS A 79 -8.54 3.38 3.89
N LEU A 80 -8.49 2.45 4.83
CA LEU A 80 -9.09 1.11 4.72
C LEU A 80 -10.41 1.01 5.50
N ARG A 81 -10.50 1.75 6.61
CA ARG A 81 -11.66 1.72 7.52
C ARG A 81 -11.78 3.04 8.26
N GLY A 82 -13.02 3.44 8.55
CA GLY A 82 -13.29 4.63 9.36
C GLY A 82 -12.96 5.89 8.59
N SER A 83 -12.21 6.79 9.20
CA SER A 83 -11.79 8.04 8.56
C SER A 83 -10.51 8.61 9.16
N VAL A 84 -9.72 9.27 8.32
CA VAL A 84 -8.47 9.95 8.72
C VAL A 84 -8.41 11.31 8.04
N ASN A 85 -8.08 12.37 8.78
CA ASN A 85 -7.74 13.64 8.15
C ASN A 85 -6.28 13.61 7.73
N ILE A 86 -5.99 14.01 6.50
CA ILE A 86 -4.64 14.18 5.98
C ILE A 86 -4.49 15.63 5.52
N TRP A 87 -3.44 16.30 6.01
CA TRP A 87 -3.02 17.60 5.53
C TRP A 87 -1.83 17.44 4.61
N ALA A 88 -1.81 18.16 3.50
CA ALA A 88 -0.67 18.23 2.59
C ALA A 88 -0.57 19.67 2.06
N GLY A 89 0.43 20.41 2.53
CA GLY A 89 0.57 21.84 2.23
C GLY A 89 -0.57 22.67 2.84
N ASP A 90 -1.33 23.33 1.98
CA ASP A 90 -2.47 24.19 2.33
C ASP A 90 -3.84 23.50 2.19
N LYS A 91 -3.83 22.19 1.96
CA LYS A 91 -5.04 21.37 1.79
C LYS A 91 -5.19 20.38 2.92
N CYS A 92 -6.44 20.10 3.25
CA CYS A 92 -6.82 18.99 4.11
C CYS A 92 -8.02 18.23 3.51
N ARG A 93 -7.99 16.91 3.57
CA ARG A 93 -9.12 16.04 3.23
C ARG A 93 -9.39 15.06 4.36
N THR A 94 -10.67 14.80 4.62
CA THR A 94 -11.11 13.64 5.39
C THR A 94 -11.24 12.46 4.44
N LEU A 95 -10.32 11.51 4.55
CA LEU A 95 -10.30 10.28 3.75
C LEU A 95 -11.22 9.26 4.43
N GLY A 96 -12.15 8.69 3.67
CA GLY A 96 -12.89 7.47 4.00
C GLY A 96 -12.35 6.26 3.24
N PRO A 97 -12.95 5.06 3.41
CA PRO A 97 -12.43 3.83 2.82
C PRO A 97 -12.25 3.93 1.30
N GLY A 98 -11.02 3.66 0.84
CA GLY A 98 -10.58 3.74 -0.54
C GLY A 98 -10.11 5.12 -1.00
N ASP A 99 -10.31 6.18 -0.21
CA ASP A 99 -9.72 7.49 -0.50
C ASP A 99 -8.22 7.45 -0.23
N TYR A 100 -7.47 8.20 -1.02
CA TYR A 100 -6.02 8.15 -1.06
C TYR A 100 -5.39 9.56 -1.00
N GLY A 101 -4.25 9.67 -0.31
CA GLY A 101 -3.41 10.85 -0.27
C GLY A 101 -1.95 10.49 -0.54
N SER A 102 -1.27 11.28 -1.34
CA SER A 102 0.16 11.13 -1.65
C SER A 102 0.92 12.37 -1.25
N VAL A 103 2.00 12.18 -0.50
CA VAL A 103 2.83 13.24 0.06
C VAL A 103 4.28 12.97 -0.31
N PRO A 104 4.69 13.28 -1.55
CA PRO A 104 6.09 13.20 -1.93
C PRO A 104 6.91 14.31 -1.24
N PRO A 105 8.24 14.21 -1.28
CA PRO A 105 9.14 15.33 -1.08
C PRO A 105 9.39 15.99 -2.47
N PRO A 106 8.55 16.93 -2.94
CA PRO A 106 8.82 17.67 -4.16
C PRO A 106 10.02 18.60 -3.92
N SER A 107 10.38 19.39 -4.94
CA SER A 107 11.46 20.39 -4.87
C SER A 107 11.37 21.42 -3.73
N LYS A 108 10.24 21.51 -3.01
CA LYS A 108 10.04 22.38 -1.84
C LYS A 108 9.62 21.65 -0.56
N TYR A 109 9.68 20.32 -0.55
CA TYR A 109 9.09 19.46 0.49
C TYR A 109 7.56 19.64 0.62
N THR A 110 6.88 18.67 1.23
CA THR A 110 5.45 18.80 1.54
C THR A 110 5.28 18.73 3.05
N VAL A 111 4.91 19.85 3.66
CA VAL A 111 4.53 19.87 5.08
C VAL A 111 3.19 19.16 5.20
N HIS A 112 3.11 18.18 6.09
CA HIS A 112 1.94 17.33 6.25
C HIS A 112 1.79 16.87 7.70
N GLN A 113 0.60 16.35 8.00
CA GLN A 113 0.27 15.64 9.23
C GLN A 113 -0.96 14.77 8.97
N TYR A 114 -1.27 13.88 9.90
CA TYR A 114 -2.54 13.14 9.90
C TYR A 114 -3.23 13.23 11.26
N GLN A 115 -4.54 12.94 11.25
CA GLN A 115 -5.36 12.77 12.44
C GLN A 115 -6.26 11.55 12.30
N VAL A 116 -6.16 10.62 13.25
CA VAL A 116 -7.09 9.50 13.34
C VAL A 116 -8.42 10.00 13.87
N LEU A 117 -9.54 9.61 13.25
CA LEU A 117 -10.88 9.98 13.67
C LEU A 117 -11.70 8.75 14.10
N GLY A 118 -12.83 9.01 14.76
CA GLY A 118 -13.79 7.97 15.16
C GLY A 118 -13.24 6.97 16.18
N ASP A 119 -13.99 5.92 16.49
CA ASP A 119 -13.58 4.92 17.49
C ASP A 119 -12.56 3.90 16.94
N HIS A 120 -12.58 3.68 15.63
CA HIS A 120 -11.69 2.74 14.97
C HIS A 120 -11.53 3.10 13.49
N SER A 121 -10.36 3.64 13.17
CA SER A 121 -9.94 3.90 11.81
C SER A 121 -8.64 3.17 11.49
N GLU A 122 -8.52 2.74 10.24
CA GLU A 122 -7.33 2.08 9.71
C GLU A 122 -6.94 2.70 8.38
N PHE A 123 -5.66 2.92 8.18
CA PHE A 123 -5.10 3.31 6.90
C PHE A 123 -3.76 2.62 6.68
N THR A 124 -3.35 2.51 5.43
CA THR A 124 -2.09 1.88 5.04
C THR A 124 -1.39 2.71 3.98
N GLY A 125 -0.12 2.45 3.74
CA GLY A 125 0.62 3.12 2.69
C GLY A 125 1.99 2.52 2.49
N VAL A 126 2.58 2.91 1.37
CA VAL A 126 4.02 2.80 1.14
C VAL A 126 4.71 3.97 1.82
N ILE A 127 5.84 3.66 2.46
CA ILE A 127 6.89 4.62 2.77
C ILE A 127 8.09 4.24 1.91
N PHE A 128 8.61 5.21 1.17
CA PHE A 128 9.83 5.07 0.38
C PHE A 128 10.88 6.06 0.89
N PRO A 129 12.18 5.68 1.01
CA PRO A 129 12.71 4.33 0.82
C PRO A 129 12.37 3.41 2.00
N GLY A 130 12.57 2.10 1.82
CA GLY A 130 12.52 1.15 2.92
C GLY A 130 13.67 1.40 3.91
N GLY A 131 13.45 1.09 5.19
CA GLY A 131 14.33 1.46 6.29
C GLY A 131 13.89 2.74 7.01
N TRP A 132 13.01 3.55 6.42
CA TRP A 132 12.45 4.71 7.12
C TRP A 132 11.58 4.29 8.32
N GLU A 133 10.95 3.11 8.25
CA GLU A 133 10.12 2.54 9.30
C GLU A 133 10.83 2.31 10.65
N GLU A 134 12.17 2.35 10.69
CA GLU A 134 12.95 2.37 11.94
C GLU A 134 12.54 3.54 12.85
N PHE A 135 12.06 4.65 12.27
CA PHE A 135 11.47 5.77 13.00
C PHE A 135 10.39 5.30 13.98
N PHE A 136 9.50 4.39 13.54
CA PHE A 136 8.44 3.89 14.40
C PHE A 136 8.99 3.04 15.55
N ARG A 137 10.06 2.26 15.33
CA ARG A 137 10.68 1.44 16.38
C ARG A 137 11.34 2.30 17.46
N ASP A 138 11.94 3.42 17.08
CA ASP A 138 12.51 4.38 18.04
C ASP A 138 11.43 5.19 18.76
N LEU A 139 10.38 5.60 18.04
CA LEU A 139 9.26 6.37 18.59
C LEU A 139 8.36 5.55 19.52
N GLY A 140 8.16 4.27 19.21
CA GLY A 140 7.18 3.41 19.84
C GLY A 140 7.75 2.32 20.76
N GLU A 141 6.88 1.41 21.15
CA GLU A 141 7.20 0.21 21.92
C GLU A 141 6.51 -1.02 21.33
N PRO A 142 7.12 -2.23 21.41
CA PRO A 142 6.47 -3.44 20.94
C PRO A 142 5.10 -3.64 21.60
N TYR A 143 4.13 -4.10 20.82
CA TYR A 143 2.77 -4.32 21.29
C TYR A 143 2.26 -5.71 20.88
N SER A 144 1.54 -6.38 21.78
CA SER A 144 1.01 -7.72 21.57
C SER A 144 -0.49 -7.83 21.89
N GLY A 145 -1.17 -6.69 22.01
CA GLY A 145 -2.61 -6.66 22.17
C GLY A 145 -3.36 -6.87 20.86
N PRO A 146 -4.69 -7.07 20.92
CA PRO A 146 -5.47 -7.52 19.77
C PRO A 146 -5.67 -6.44 18.69
N ILE A 147 -5.72 -5.15 19.07
CA ILE A 147 -6.04 -4.08 18.12
C ILE A 147 -5.23 -2.80 18.35
N PHE A 148 -5.44 -2.08 19.45
CA PHE A 148 -4.65 -0.96 19.93
C PHE A 148 -5.08 -0.64 21.35
N ARG A 149 -4.25 0.10 22.07
CA ARG A 149 -4.59 0.56 23.43
C ARG A 149 -5.53 1.76 23.34
N TYR A 150 -6.78 1.60 23.82
CA TYR A 150 -7.78 2.67 23.83
C TYR A 150 -7.49 3.77 24.86
N THR A 151 -6.94 3.41 26.02
CA THR A 151 -6.60 4.33 27.12
C THR A 151 -5.12 4.24 27.48
N ASP A 152 -4.43 5.38 27.50
CA ASP A 152 -3.06 5.47 27.99
C ASP A 152 -2.87 6.80 28.74
N ASN A 153 -2.72 6.72 30.06
CA ASN A 153 -2.64 7.90 30.95
C ASN A 153 -1.22 8.07 31.54
N ARG A 154 -0.21 7.50 30.88
CA ARG A 154 1.19 7.66 31.29
C ARG A 154 1.65 9.11 31.12
N ASN A 155 2.69 9.49 31.84
CA ASN A 155 3.25 10.84 31.77
C ASN A 155 3.95 11.06 30.41
N PRO A 156 3.53 12.03 29.57
CA PRO A 156 4.17 12.29 28.27
C PRO A 156 5.67 12.56 28.33
N LEU A 157 6.12 13.23 29.40
CA LEU A 157 7.53 13.56 29.62
C LEU A 157 8.40 12.32 29.88
N GLU A 158 7.78 11.22 30.33
CA GLU A 158 8.48 9.97 30.61
C GLU A 158 8.47 9.02 29.41
N VAL A 159 7.37 8.97 28.64
CA VAL A 159 7.18 7.90 27.63
C VAL A 159 7.25 8.36 26.19
N LEU A 160 6.85 9.60 25.87
CA LEU A 160 6.73 10.06 24.48
C LEU A 160 7.82 11.08 24.13
N VAL A 161 8.01 12.11 24.96
CA VAL A 161 8.94 13.22 24.66
C VAL A 161 10.38 12.74 24.43
N PRO A 162 10.98 11.91 25.29
CA PRO A 162 12.36 11.44 25.06
C PRO A 162 12.50 10.60 23.78
N ARG A 163 11.47 9.81 23.44
CA ARG A 163 11.44 8.99 22.23
C ARG A 163 11.30 9.84 20.98
N ALA A 164 10.40 10.82 21.00
CA ALA A 164 10.21 11.75 19.89
C ALA A 164 11.48 12.57 19.62
N GLN A 165 12.15 13.05 20.67
CA GLN A 165 13.44 13.74 20.54
C GLN A 165 14.49 12.86 19.87
N LYS A 166 14.69 11.64 20.39
CA LYS A 166 15.63 10.66 19.81
C LYS A 166 15.29 10.34 18.35
N ALA A 167 14.02 10.08 18.06
CA ALA A 167 13.58 9.69 16.73
C ALA A 167 13.76 10.82 15.71
N HIS A 168 13.47 12.08 16.07
CA HIS A 168 13.71 13.23 15.20
C HIS A 168 15.20 13.51 14.96
N GLU A 169 16.09 13.15 15.88
CA GLU A 169 17.54 13.29 15.68
C GLU A 169 18.11 12.24 14.72
N LEU A 170 17.50 11.04 14.68
CA LEU A 170 18.01 9.90 13.92
C LEU A 170 17.40 9.78 12.52
N HIS A 171 16.18 10.27 12.33
CA HIS A 171 15.37 9.98 11.15
C HIS A 171 15.00 11.27 10.40
N ASP A 172 14.68 11.13 9.11
CA ASP A 172 14.29 12.23 8.23
C ASP A 172 12.89 12.76 8.54
N VAL A 173 12.73 13.42 9.69
CA VAL A 173 11.49 14.07 10.14
C VAL A 173 11.84 15.47 10.61
N VAL A 174 11.41 16.48 9.87
CA VAL A 174 11.67 17.88 10.19
C VAL A 174 10.38 18.53 10.69
N PRO A 175 10.25 18.80 12.00
CA PRO A 175 9.06 19.42 12.57
C PRO A 175 8.85 20.85 12.07
N VAL A 176 7.59 21.22 11.82
CA VAL A 176 7.17 22.57 11.42
C VAL A 176 5.99 23.02 12.29
N PRO A 177 6.22 23.29 13.59
CA PRO A 177 5.14 23.54 14.55
C PRO A 177 4.31 24.79 14.23
N ASP A 178 4.90 25.76 13.53
CA ASP A 178 4.25 27.02 13.17
C ASP A 178 3.52 26.96 11.80
N HIS A 179 3.41 25.78 11.17
CA HIS A 179 2.68 25.63 9.92
C HIS A 179 1.19 25.98 10.13
N PRO A 180 0.59 26.85 9.29
CA PRO A 180 -0.79 27.24 9.46
C PRO A 180 -1.74 26.05 9.34
N HIS A 181 -2.61 25.89 10.33
CA HIS A 181 -3.66 24.89 10.28
C HIS A 181 -4.79 25.34 9.34
N VAL A 182 -5.33 24.40 8.56
CA VAL A 182 -6.53 24.58 7.76
C VAL A 182 -7.57 23.55 8.16
N GLU A 183 -8.85 23.91 8.14
CA GLU A 183 -9.92 22.95 8.37
C GLU A 183 -10.00 21.91 7.22
N PRO A 184 -10.45 20.68 7.49
CA PRO A 184 -10.78 19.72 6.43
C PRO A 184 -11.72 20.34 5.39
N GLN A 185 -11.24 20.42 4.16
CA GLN A 185 -11.97 21.00 3.04
C GLN A 185 -12.85 19.91 2.39
N PRO A 186 -14.01 20.28 1.81
CA PRO A 186 -14.79 19.34 1.01
C PRO A 186 -13.98 18.85 -0.19
N TRP A 187 -14.32 17.67 -0.68
CA TRP A 187 -13.76 17.15 -1.93
C TRP A 187 -14.12 18.09 -3.10
N PRO A 188 -13.14 18.70 -3.78
CA PRO A 188 -13.36 19.58 -4.93
C PRO A 188 -13.90 18.76 -6.11
N GLU A 189 -14.67 19.41 -6.97
CA GLU A 189 -15.09 18.81 -8.23
C GLU A 189 -13.89 18.72 -9.19
N ASN A 190 -13.67 17.54 -9.80
CA ASN A 190 -12.70 17.28 -10.86
C ASN A 190 -11.20 17.38 -10.49
N GLU A 191 -10.83 18.01 -9.37
CA GLU A 191 -9.41 18.15 -8.98
C GLU A 191 -8.85 16.87 -8.35
N ASP A 192 -9.59 16.25 -7.42
CA ASP A 192 -9.18 15.01 -6.72
C ASP A 192 -9.78 13.76 -7.39
N ASP A 193 -10.17 13.89 -8.67
CA ASP A 193 -10.80 12.82 -9.47
C ASP A 193 -9.80 12.17 -10.46
N CYS A 194 -8.56 12.65 -10.56
CA CYS A 194 -7.54 12.12 -11.48
C CYS A 194 -6.13 12.11 -10.89
N LEU A 195 -5.28 11.23 -11.42
CA LEU A 195 -3.86 11.24 -11.09
C LEU A 195 -3.17 12.44 -11.76
N PRO A 196 -2.23 13.11 -11.06
CA PRO A 196 -1.62 14.32 -11.58
C PRO A 196 -0.66 14.12 -12.77
N GLY A 197 -0.16 12.91 -13.00
CA GLY A 197 0.83 12.63 -14.04
C GLY A 197 2.25 13.13 -13.71
N GLU A 198 2.49 13.59 -12.49
CA GLU A 198 3.76 14.17 -12.04
C GLU A 198 3.96 14.03 -10.53
N LEU A 199 5.21 14.14 -10.08
CA LEU A 199 5.59 14.10 -8.66
C LEU A 199 5.19 15.39 -7.93
N LYS A 200 3.98 15.42 -7.37
CA LYS A 200 3.47 16.49 -6.50
C LYS A 200 2.50 15.92 -5.46
N PRO A 201 2.21 16.61 -4.35
CA PRO A 201 1.18 16.16 -3.42
C PRO A 201 -0.22 16.20 -4.06
N TYR A 202 -1.03 15.18 -3.80
CA TYR A 202 -2.40 15.08 -4.29
C TYR A 202 -3.27 14.22 -3.38
N PHE A 203 -4.58 14.38 -3.55
CA PHE A 203 -5.57 13.45 -3.04
C PHE A 203 -6.27 12.79 -4.23
N LEU A 204 -6.75 11.57 -4.03
CA LEU A 204 -7.55 10.85 -5.00
C LEU A 204 -8.75 10.24 -4.28
N LYS A 205 -9.94 10.68 -4.65
CA LYS A 205 -11.18 10.15 -4.08
C LYS A 205 -11.44 8.73 -4.55
N ASN A 206 -11.99 7.89 -3.68
CA ASN A 206 -12.29 6.50 -3.96
C ASN A 206 -13.12 6.35 -5.25
N ASP A 207 -12.79 5.33 -6.03
CA ASP A 207 -13.41 4.99 -7.32
C ASP A 207 -13.31 6.08 -8.41
N ARG A 208 -12.43 7.06 -8.20
CA ARG A 208 -12.00 8.04 -9.23
C ARG A 208 -10.68 7.63 -9.86
N GLY A 209 -10.21 8.45 -10.80
CA GLY A 209 -9.07 8.15 -11.65
C GLY A 209 -9.43 7.27 -12.84
N ARG A 210 -8.43 7.03 -13.70
CA ARG A 210 -8.56 6.10 -14.83
C ARG A 210 -8.55 4.67 -14.31
N LYS A 211 -9.35 3.82 -14.94
CA LYS A 211 -9.44 2.38 -14.64
C LYS A 211 -9.08 1.63 -15.91
N TYR A 212 -8.44 0.48 -15.74
CA TYR A 212 -8.00 -0.36 -16.85
C TYR A 212 -8.55 -1.77 -16.67
N ILE A 213 -8.99 -2.39 -17.75
CA ILE A 213 -9.52 -3.74 -17.74
C ILE A 213 -8.69 -4.69 -18.60
N VAL A 214 -8.42 -5.88 -18.07
CA VAL A 214 -7.75 -6.98 -18.75
C VAL A 214 -8.58 -8.24 -18.53
N GLY A 215 -9.35 -8.67 -19.54
CA GLY A 215 -10.29 -9.76 -19.33
C GLY A 215 -11.42 -9.33 -18.40
N GLY A 216 -11.52 -10.00 -17.25
CA GLY A 216 -12.43 -9.62 -16.16
C GLY A 216 -11.76 -8.97 -14.95
N LEU A 217 -10.47 -8.64 -15.06
CA LEU A 217 -9.67 -8.01 -14.01
C LEU A 217 -9.64 -6.49 -14.23
N VAL A 218 -10.05 -5.73 -13.23
CA VAL A 218 -10.07 -4.26 -13.25
C VAL A 218 -8.98 -3.70 -12.33
N THR A 219 -8.15 -2.80 -12.84
CA THR A 219 -7.10 -2.11 -12.09
C THR A 219 -7.42 -0.63 -11.98
N LYS A 220 -7.34 -0.07 -10.78
CA LYS A 220 -7.55 1.35 -10.50
C LYS A 220 -6.29 1.91 -9.84
N PRO A 221 -5.36 2.51 -10.61
CA PRO A 221 -4.13 3.06 -10.06
C PRO A 221 -4.40 4.20 -9.08
N LEU A 222 -3.73 4.14 -7.92
CA LEU A 222 -3.67 5.22 -6.93
C LEU A 222 -2.37 6.01 -7.05
N THR A 223 -1.29 5.36 -7.50
CA THR A 223 0.01 5.95 -7.83
C THR A 223 0.65 5.14 -8.95
N THR A 224 1.09 5.81 -10.00
CA THR A 224 1.94 5.21 -11.05
C THR A 224 3.39 5.68 -10.90
N THR A 225 4.27 5.21 -11.78
CA THR A 225 5.65 5.68 -11.83
C THR A 225 5.75 7.18 -12.15
N ALA A 226 4.72 7.78 -12.75
CA ALA A 226 4.68 9.23 -12.99
C ALA A 226 4.58 10.03 -11.68
N GLU A 227 3.71 9.60 -10.76
CA GLU A 227 3.51 10.26 -9.46
C GLU A 227 4.58 9.93 -8.43
N SER A 228 5.32 8.83 -8.61
CA SER A 228 6.39 8.42 -7.67
C SER A 228 7.80 8.72 -8.18
N ALA A 229 7.94 9.30 -9.38
CA ALA A 229 9.22 9.43 -10.09
C ALA A 229 9.95 8.07 -10.24
N GLY A 230 9.22 7.04 -10.66
CA GLY A 230 9.74 5.70 -10.92
C GLY A 230 9.98 4.84 -9.69
N ARG A 231 9.66 5.33 -8.48
CA ARG A 231 10.05 4.67 -7.22
C ARG A 231 9.13 3.54 -6.80
N PHE A 232 7.82 3.70 -6.95
CA PHE A 232 6.82 2.71 -6.56
C PHE A 232 5.50 2.91 -7.33
N SER A 233 4.61 1.95 -7.24
CA SER A 233 3.25 2.05 -7.76
C SER A 233 2.27 1.34 -6.85
N ILE A 234 1.03 1.84 -6.84
CA ILE A 234 -0.06 1.36 -5.99
C ILE A 234 -1.33 1.35 -6.81
N ALA A 235 -2.10 0.26 -6.74
CA ALA A 235 -3.43 0.19 -7.32
C ALA A 235 -4.34 -0.70 -6.50
N SER A 236 -5.65 -0.49 -6.61
CA SER A 236 -6.59 -1.59 -6.35
C SER A 236 -6.69 -2.47 -7.59
N VAL A 237 -6.76 -3.78 -7.36
CA VAL A 237 -7.12 -4.79 -8.34
C VAL A 237 -8.43 -5.43 -7.90
N GLU A 238 -9.37 -5.55 -8.84
CA GLU A 238 -10.70 -6.10 -8.60
C GLU A 238 -11.01 -7.18 -9.64
N GLY A 239 -11.75 -8.21 -9.22
CA GLY A 239 -12.12 -9.30 -10.12
C GLY A 239 -13.17 -10.24 -9.53
N SER A 240 -13.45 -11.32 -10.27
CA SER A 240 -14.53 -12.24 -9.98
C SER A 240 -14.15 -13.68 -10.35
N SER A 241 -14.62 -14.64 -9.55
CA SER A 241 -14.56 -16.08 -9.89
C SER A 241 -15.36 -16.47 -11.13
N PHE A 242 -16.18 -15.56 -11.67
CA PHE A 242 -16.93 -15.77 -12.92
C PHE A 242 -16.09 -15.51 -14.17
N HIS A 243 -14.92 -14.89 -14.01
CA HIS A 243 -14.04 -14.53 -15.11
C HIS A 243 -12.83 -15.45 -15.18
N GLU A 244 -12.33 -15.63 -16.38
CA GLU A 244 -10.93 -15.98 -16.61
C GLU A 244 -10.06 -14.82 -16.05
N ASN A 245 -8.96 -15.13 -15.34
CA ASN A 245 -8.05 -14.17 -14.68
C ASN A 245 -7.10 -13.44 -15.67
N GLY A 246 -7.44 -13.39 -16.95
CA GLY A 246 -6.70 -12.65 -17.97
C GLY A 246 -5.25 -13.12 -18.08
N ILE A 247 -4.31 -12.28 -17.63
CA ILE A 247 -2.87 -12.58 -17.71
C ILE A 247 -2.45 -13.82 -16.90
N PHE A 248 -3.22 -14.20 -15.87
CA PHE A 248 -2.84 -15.24 -14.91
C PHE A 248 -3.38 -16.64 -15.23
N ASP A 249 -4.21 -16.79 -16.28
CA ASP A 249 -4.76 -18.10 -16.64
C ASP A 249 -3.74 -18.98 -17.37
N THR A 250 -2.80 -18.35 -18.09
CA THR A 250 -1.93 -19.05 -19.05
C THR A 250 -0.50 -19.19 -18.57
N ALA A 251 -0.04 -18.35 -17.65
CA ALA A 251 1.35 -18.32 -17.21
C ALA A 251 1.50 -17.81 -15.78
N PHE A 252 2.63 -18.13 -15.17
CA PHE A 252 3.18 -17.37 -14.06
C PHE A 252 3.88 -16.13 -14.62
N ILE A 253 3.82 -15.04 -13.88
CA ILE A 253 4.61 -13.86 -14.18
C ILE A 253 5.79 -13.75 -13.21
N ASN A 254 6.94 -13.39 -13.75
CA ASN A 254 8.16 -13.12 -13.00
C ASN A 254 8.59 -11.68 -13.24
N PHE A 255 8.63 -10.85 -12.20
CA PHE A 255 9.24 -9.53 -12.27
C PHE A 255 10.65 -9.59 -11.72
N HIS A 256 11.65 -9.21 -12.53
CA HIS A 256 13.06 -9.48 -12.23
C HIS A 256 13.59 -8.66 -11.05
N GLY A 257 13.10 -7.42 -10.90
CA GLY A 257 13.56 -6.47 -9.88
C GLY A 257 12.42 -5.81 -9.10
N THR A 258 11.20 -6.30 -9.21
CA THR A 258 10.03 -5.74 -8.50
C THR A 258 9.49 -6.73 -7.48
N HIS A 259 9.46 -6.31 -6.22
CA HIS A 259 8.72 -6.95 -5.15
C HIS A 259 7.27 -6.49 -5.16
N HIS A 260 6.37 -7.35 -4.70
CA HIS A 260 4.94 -7.06 -4.61
C HIS A 260 4.44 -7.38 -3.20
N CYS A 261 3.63 -6.48 -2.65
CA CYS A 261 2.79 -6.77 -1.50
C CYS A 261 1.34 -6.68 -1.92
N PHE A 262 0.56 -7.72 -1.64
CA PHE A 262 -0.88 -7.75 -1.88
C PHE A 262 -1.60 -7.70 -0.55
N TYR A 263 -2.58 -6.81 -0.41
CA TYR A 263 -3.42 -6.67 0.77
C TYR A 263 -4.90 -6.82 0.37
N VAL A 264 -5.58 -7.86 0.87
CA VAL A 264 -6.97 -8.16 0.47
C VAL A 264 -7.94 -7.33 1.30
N THR A 265 -8.92 -6.68 0.68
CA THR A 265 -9.99 -5.98 1.40
C THR A 265 -11.33 -6.66 1.29
N ASP A 266 -11.58 -7.41 0.20
CA ASP A 266 -12.85 -8.05 -0.06
C ASP A 266 -12.65 -9.42 -0.72
N GLY A 267 -13.45 -10.40 -0.32
CA GLY A 267 -13.48 -11.72 -0.94
C GLY A 267 -12.32 -12.64 -0.56
N LEU A 268 -12.07 -13.62 -1.43
CA LEU A 268 -11.06 -14.65 -1.28
C LEU A 268 -10.25 -14.76 -2.57
N ILE A 269 -8.94 -14.88 -2.44
CA ILE A 269 -7.99 -15.04 -3.54
C ILE A 269 -7.01 -16.17 -3.24
N ASP A 270 -6.70 -16.97 -4.27
CA ASP A 270 -5.61 -17.94 -4.21
C ASP A 270 -4.39 -17.37 -4.91
N ILE A 271 -3.24 -17.40 -4.26
CA ILE A 271 -1.95 -16.96 -4.82
C ILE A 271 -1.00 -18.15 -4.81
N GLU A 272 -0.41 -18.46 -5.96
CA GLU A 272 0.63 -19.47 -6.13
C GLU A 272 1.95 -18.79 -6.49
N VAL A 273 3.01 -19.19 -5.79
CA VAL A 273 4.38 -18.69 -5.99
C VAL A 273 5.31 -19.85 -6.30
N ARG A 274 6.23 -19.65 -7.25
CA ARG A 274 7.34 -20.55 -7.56
C ARG A 274 8.66 -19.76 -7.55
N GLY A 275 9.73 -20.36 -7.09
CA GLY A 275 11.03 -19.69 -7.00
C GLY A 275 11.92 -20.32 -5.94
N ALA A 276 12.50 -19.50 -5.06
CA ALA A 276 13.29 -19.98 -3.93
C ALA A 276 12.45 -20.86 -2.97
N VAL A 277 11.17 -20.53 -2.83
CA VAL A 277 10.17 -21.32 -2.14
C VAL A 277 8.97 -21.45 -3.06
N ASN A 278 8.53 -22.69 -3.30
CA ASN A 278 7.28 -22.94 -4.00
C ASN A 278 6.15 -23.03 -2.97
N GLY A 279 5.00 -22.43 -3.25
CA GLY A 279 3.81 -22.73 -2.49
C GLY A 279 2.59 -21.92 -2.87
N SER A 280 1.47 -22.21 -2.22
CA SER A 280 0.23 -21.47 -2.39
C SER A 280 -0.29 -20.91 -1.08
N SER A 281 -1.08 -19.84 -1.15
CA SER A 281 -1.84 -19.30 -0.03
C SER A 281 -3.24 -18.91 -0.49
N ARG A 282 -4.24 -19.21 0.33
CA ARG A 282 -5.58 -18.63 0.20
C ARG A 282 -5.68 -17.47 1.19
N LEU A 283 -5.99 -16.28 0.69
CA LEU A 283 -6.10 -15.07 1.48
C LEU A 283 -7.54 -14.56 1.50
N SER A 284 -7.89 -13.90 2.60
CA SER A 284 -9.17 -13.28 2.91
C SER A 284 -8.97 -11.83 3.34
N ALA A 285 -10.06 -11.07 3.44
CA ALA A 285 -10.02 -9.66 3.83
C ALA A 285 -9.20 -9.40 5.11
N GLY A 286 -8.29 -8.43 5.03
CA GLY A 286 -7.36 -8.05 6.09
C GLY A 286 -6.02 -8.80 6.07
N GLU A 287 -5.90 -9.86 5.27
CA GLU A 287 -4.65 -10.62 5.12
C GLU A 287 -3.79 -10.03 4.00
N SER A 288 -2.47 -10.22 4.12
CA SER A 288 -1.52 -9.80 3.09
C SER A 288 -0.55 -10.91 2.71
N VAL A 289 0.05 -10.79 1.52
CA VAL A 289 1.18 -11.62 1.09
C VAL A 289 2.25 -10.76 0.46
N PHE A 290 3.49 -11.05 0.79
CA PHE A 290 4.67 -10.50 0.14
C PHE A 290 5.24 -11.51 -0.85
N ILE A 291 5.55 -11.05 -2.05
CA ILE A 291 6.17 -11.82 -3.13
C ILE A 291 7.47 -11.09 -3.52
N PRO A 292 8.65 -11.71 -3.32
CA PRO A 292 9.91 -11.07 -3.62
C PRO A 292 10.16 -10.99 -5.13
N ALA A 293 10.97 -10.00 -5.53
CA ALA A 293 11.49 -9.90 -6.89
C ALA A 293 12.16 -11.22 -7.33
N GLY A 294 11.95 -11.58 -8.59
CA GLY A 294 12.45 -12.81 -9.19
C GLY A 294 11.67 -14.07 -8.83
N ALA A 295 10.60 -13.98 -8.01
CA ALA A 295 9.66 -15.07 -7.86
C ALA A 295 8.62 -15.06 -8.98
N ASP A 296 8.27 -16.26 -9.45
CA ASP A 296 7.16 -16.49 -10.37
C ASP A 296 5.87 -16.50 -9.54
N PHE A 297 4.84 -15.76 -9.94
CA PHE A 297 3.55 -15.86 -9.28
C PHE A 297 2.37 -15.82 -10.24
N ARG A 298 1.23 -16.31 -9.77
CA ARG A 298 -0.09 -16.09 -10.36
C ARG A 298 -1.14 -16.07 -9.27
N PHE A 299 -2.30 -15.54 -9.58
CA PHE A 299 -3.44 -15.59 -8.67
C PHE A 299 -4.75 -15.90 -9.36
N GLN A 300 -5.71 -16.37 -8.56
CA GLN A 300 -7.06 -16.70 -9.00
C GLN A 300 -8.08 -16.09 -8.03
N PHE A 301 -9.09 -15.41 -8.58
CA PHE A 301 -10.23 -14.94 -7.81
C PHE A 301 -11.15 -16.11 -7.43
N VAL A 302 -11.37 -16.31 -6.12
CA VAL A 302 -12.18 -17.42 -5.59
C VAL A 302 -13.61 -16.98 -5.29
N SER A 303 -13.78 -15.74 -4.84
CA SER A 303 -15.11 -15.18 -4.54
C SER A 303 -15.76 -14.50 -5.75
N LYS A 304 -17.08 -14.31 -5.69
CA LYS A 304 -17.85 -13.58 -6.71
C LYS A 304 -17.32 -12.17 -6.96
N TYR A 305 -16.80 -11.54 -5.91
CA TYR A 305 -16.12 -10.26 -5.95
C TYR A 305 -14.90 -10.36 -5.05
N VAL A 306 -13.78 -9.87 -5.55
CA VAL A 306 -12.54 -9.76 -4.81
C VAL A 306 -11.98 -8.37 -5.06
N LYS A 307 -11.52 -7.70 -4.01
CA LYS A 307 -10.74 -6.48 -4.08
C LYS A 307 -9.50 -6.62 -3.22
N LEU A 308 -8.37 -6.21 -3.79
CA LEU A 308 -7.08 -6.16 -3.11
C LEU A 308 -6.31 -4.93 -3.56
N TYR A 309 -5.42 -4.43 -2.71
CA TYR A 309 -4.42 -3.44 -3.08
C TYR A 309 -3.10 -4.15 -3.38
N VAL A 310 -2.41 -3.69 -4.41
CA VAL A 310 -1.05 -4.11 -4.74
C VAL A 310 -0.11 -2.94 -4.56
N PHE A 311 1.01 -3.19 -3.87
CA PHE A 311 2.11 -2.24 -3.66
C PHE A 311 3.37 -2.82 -4.31
N CYS A 312 4.03 -2.05 -5.15
CA CYS A 312 5.24 -2.45 -5.87
C CYS A 312 6.33 -1.40 -5.72
N ASN A 313 7.60 -1.79 -5.65
CA ASN A 313 8.66 -0.88 -6.08
C ASN A 313 8.64 -0.75 -7.61
N ALA A 314 9.00 0.42 -8.13
CA ALA A 314 8.84 0.77 -9.54
C ALA A 314 7.41 0.50 -10.06
N GLY A 315 7.27 0.06 -11.32
CA GLY A 315 5.98 -0.08 -12.00
C GLY A 315 5.24 -1.40 -11.76
N GLY A 316 5.99 -2.50 -11.63
CA GLY A 316 5.46 -3.83 -11.30
C GLY A 316 4.17 -4.23 -12.04
N LEU A 317 3.26 -4.85 -11.28
CA LEU A 317 1.98 -5.32 -11.82
C LEU A 317 1.04 -4.16 -12.19
N VAL A 318 1.17 -3.02 -11.53
CA VAL A 318 0.31 -1.84 -11.75
C VAL A 318 0.48 -1.31 -13.18
N GLU A 319 1.73 -1.05 -13.58
CA GLU A 319 2.00 -0.51 -14.93
C GLU A 319 1.76 -1.57 -16.01
N LEU A 320 1.98 -2.85 -15.72
CA LEU A 320 1.66 -3.92 -16.65
C LEU A 320 0.15 -3.94 -16.97
N LEU A 321 -0.69 -3.91 -15.94
CA LEU A 321 -2.15 -3.95 -16.12
C LEU A 321 -2.68 -2.67 -16.78
N ARG A 322 -2.06 -1.52 -16.49
CA ARG A 322 -2.31 -0.26 -17.19
C ARG A 322 -1.99 -0.37 -18.67
N ASP A 323 -0.82 -0.90 -19.01
CA ASP A 323 -0.32 -0.91 -20.38
C ASP A 323 -1.01 -1.97 -21.25
N VAL A 324 -1.30 -3.15 -20.69
CA VAL A 324 -2.00 -4.23 -21.42
C VAL A 324 -3.51 -4.01 -21.46
N GLY A 325 -4.06 -3.31 -20.47
CA GLY A 325 -5.50 -3.06 -20.35
C GLY A 325 -6.02 -1.96 -21.27
N SER A 326 -7.33 -1.99 -21.51
CA SER A 326 -8.08 -0.90 -22.13
C SER A 326 -8.72 0.00 -21.08
N ASP A 327 -9.04 1.24 -21.45
CA ASP A 327 -9.78 2.15 -20.57
C ASP A 327 -11.14 1.55 -20.16
N PHE A 328 -11.47 1.67 -18.88
CA PHE A 328 -12.69 1.15 -18.29
C PHE A 328 -13.43 2.23 -17.49
N ALA A 329 -14.73 2.33 -17.68
CA ALA A 329 -15.54 3.41 -17.08
C ALA A 329 -16.37 2.96 -15.87
N GLU A 330 -16.73 1.68 -15.80
CA GLU A 330 -17.70 1.20 -14.81
C GLU A 330 -17.08 1.17 -13.40
N PRO A 331 -17.89 1.37 -12.34
CA PRO A 331 -17.40 1.36 -10.96
C PRO A 331 -17.11 -0.05 -10.44
N VAL A 332 -17.61 -1.08 -11.11
CA VAL A 332 -17.54 -2.49 -10.71
C VAL A 332 -16.97 -3.34 -11.84
N PRO A 333 -16.42 -4.54 -11.57
CA PRO A 333 -16.06 -5.50 -12.61
C PRO A 333 -17.23 -5.78 -13.55
N PRO A 334 -16.97 -6.01 -14.86
CA PRO A 334 -18.02 -6.18 -15.86
C PRO A 334 -18.81 -7.48 -15.62
N GLU A 335 -19.99 -7.61 -16.20
CA GLU A 335 -20.76 -8.86 -16.16
C GLU A 335 -20.11 -9.99 -16.97
N THR A 336 -19.32 -9.66 -17.98
CA THR A 336 -18.61 -10.61 -18.84
C THR A 336 -17.20 -10.09 -19.10
N ALA A 337 -16.21 -10.99 -19.06
CA ALA A 337 -14.83 -10.65 -19.37
C ALA A 337 -14.70 -10.03 -20.78
N GLN A 338 -13.91 -8.96 -20.89
CA GLN A 338 -13.67 -8.25 -22.14
C GLN A 338 -12.42 -8.81 -22.85
N SER A 339 -12.34 -8.64 -24.17
CA SER A 339 -11.10 -8.94 -24.89
C SER A 339 -9.99 -7.98 -24.48
N TRP A 340 -8.75 -8.46 -24.44
CA TRP A 340 -7.59 -7.68 -24.06
C TRP A 340 -6.37 -8.06 -24.91
N ASP A 341 -5.35 -7.21 -24.90
CA ASP A 341 -4.20 -7.31 -25.81
C ASP A 341 -3.15 -8.31 -25.31
N ALA A 342 -3.39 -9.60 -25.59
CA ALA A 342 -2.44 -10.66 -25.26
C ALA A 342 -1.13 -10.56 -26.05
N GLU A 343 -1.12 -9.94 -27.24
CA GLU A 343 0.11 -9.73 -28.02
C GLU A 343 1.03 -8.73 -27.32
N LYS A 344 0.47 -7.64 -26.78
CA LYS A 344 1.20 -6.64 -26.02
C LYS A 344 1.84 -7.23 -24.75
N LEU A 345 1.13 -8.12 -24.04
CA LEU A 345 1.70 -8.87 -22.91
C LEU A 345 2.93 -9.70 -23.32
N ASN A 346 2.93 -10.26 -24.52
CA ASN A 346 4.03 -11.07 -25.07
C ASN A 346 5.12 -10.24 -25.77
N SER A 347 4.96 -8.92 -25.87
CA SER A 347 5.93 -8.07 -26.56
C SER A 347 7.26 -7.99 -25.80
N GLN A 348 8.37 -8.15 -26.52
CA GLN A 348 9.71 -8.04 -25.94
C GLN A 348 10.02 -6.63 -25.43
N GLU A 349 9.45 -5.62 -26.08
CA GLU A 349 9.59 -4.22 -25.69
C GLU A 349 8.99 -3.97 -24.30
N LEU A 350 7.74 -4.40 -24.07
CA LEU A 350 7.06 -4.24 -22.78
C LEU A 350 7.71 -5.08 -21.68
N GLN A 351 8.09 -6.32 -21.99
CA GLN A 351 8.83 -7.18 -21.06
C GLN A 351 10.16 -6.56 -20.62
N SER A 352 10.87 -5.93 -21.55
CA SER A 352 12.14 -5.26 -21.26
C SER A 352 11.95 -3.97 -20.48
N SER A 353 10.92 -3.17 -20.80
CA SER A 353 10.69 -1.87 -20.15
C SER A 353 10.20 -2.01 -18.70
N LEU A 354 9.34 -3.00 -18.44
CA LEU A 354 8.80 -3.29 -17.10
C LEU A 354 9.58 -4.38 -16.35
N GLY A 355 10.55 -5.03 -17.00
CA GLY A 355 11.42 -6.04 -16.39
C GLY A 355 10.66 -7.29 -15.93
N TYR A 356 9.79 -7.85 -16.78
CA TYR A 356 9.09 -9.10 -16.48
C TYR A 356 9.27 -10.17 -17.55
N SER A 357 8.93 -11.41 -17.21
CA SER A 357 8.83 -12.53 -18.15
C SER A 357 7.68 -13.46 -17.78
N LEU A 358 7.12 -14.14 -18.77
CA LEU A 358 6.09 -15.16 -18.58
C LEU A 358 6.73 -16.55 -18.46
N LYS A 359 6.25 -17.38 -17.53
CA LYS A 359 6.70 -18.76 -17.31
C LYS A 359 5.50 -19.70 -17.40
N ASN A 360 5.56 -20.66 -18.30
CA ASN A 360 4.51 -21.68 -18.47
C ASN A 360 4.78 -22.91 -17.60
#